data_AF-A0A6S6TRC6-F1
#
_entry.id   AF-A0A6S6TRC6-F1
#
_cell.length_a   1.000
_cell.length_b   1.000
_cell.length_c   1.000
_cell.angle_alpha   90.00
_cell.angle_beta   90.00
_cell.angle_gamma   90.00
#
_symmetry.space_group_name_H-M   'P 1'
#
loop_
_entity.id
_entity.type
_entity.pdbx_description
1 polymer ?
#
loop_
_entity_poly.entity_id
_entity_poly.type
_entity_poly.pdbx_seq_one_letter_code
_entity_poly.pdbx_strand_id
1 'polypeptide(L)'
;MKTLVIIAVLVTLVIVFFQFSRNKDLKKLLLSLATFGLVVALAIIGNLTRPVIAIYIAHMILVLGAWGGLMVYVFKGKYYWWLIFSPVVTIGLFLLLELLTGSGHGLID
;
A
#
# COMPACT_ATOMS: atom_id res chain seq x y z
N MET A 1 0.81 -13.51 -14.36
CA MET A 1 0.31 -12.49 -13.40
C MET A 1 1.34 -12.14 -12.33
N LYS A 2 1.95 -13.12 -11.64
CA LYS A 2 2.97 -12.87 -10.60
C LYS A 2 4.23 -12.14 -11.11
N THR A 3 4.64 -12.43 -12.34
CA THR A 3 5.81 -11.81 -12.99
C THR A 3 5.68 -10.29 -13.15
N LEU A 4 4.48 -9.78 -13.49
CA LEU A 4 4.26 -8.34 -13.67
C LEU A 4 4.42 -7.58 -12.36
N VAL A 5 3.93 -8.16 -11.25
CA VAL A 5 4.08 -7.58 -9.90
C VAL A 5 5.56 -7.54 -9.51
N ILE A 6 6.30 -8.61 -9.75
CA ILE A 6 7.74 -8.67 -9.46
C ILE A 6 8.49 -7.60 -10.27
N ILE A 7 8.18 -7.46 -11.56
CA ILE A 7 8.79 -6.42 -12.40
C ILE A 7 8.46 -5.02 -11.89
N ALA A 8 7.21 -4.74 -11.55
CA ALA A 8 6.81 -3.43 -11.01
C ALA A 8 7.54 -3.09 -9.70
N VAL A 9 7.74 -4.08 -8.83
CA VAL A 9 8.50 -3.94 -7.59
C VAL A 9 9.97 -3.63 -7.87
N LEU A 10 10.61 -4.41 -8.75
CA LEU A 10 12.01 -4.21 -9.13
C LEU A 10 12.23 -2.84 -9.78
N VAL A 11 11.36 -2.44 -10.70
CA VAL A 11 11.42 -1.12 -11.35
C VAL A 11 11.30 -0.01 -10.31
N THR A 12 10.36 -0.11 -9.37
CA THR A 12 10.19 0.89 -8.31
C THR A 12 11.45 1.00 -7.45
N LEU A 13 12.05 -0.12 -7.06
CA LEU A 13 13.31 -0.13 -6.29
C LEU A 13 14.45 0.53 -7.05
N VAL A 14 14.61 0.22 -8.34
CA VAL A 14 15.64 0.82 -9.19
C VAL A 14 15.45 2.33 -9.32
N ILE A 15 14.22 2.80 -9.55
CA ILE A 15 13.90 4.23 -9.64
C ILE A 15 14.27 4.94 -8.34
N VAL A 16 13.80 4.42 -7.19
CA VAL A 16 14.05 5.03 -5.87
C VAL A 16 15.55 5.05 -5.56
N PHE A 17 16.25 3.95 -5.81
CA PHE A 17 17.68 3.85 -5.56
C PHE A 17 18.47 4.82 -6.44
N PHE A 18 18.22 4.85 -7.75
CA PHE A 18 18.95 5.71 -8.68
C PHE A 18 18.69 7.20 -8.42
N GLN A 19 17.44 7.58 -8.16
CA GLN A 19 17.04 8.96 -7.90
C GLN A 19 17.76 9.52 -6.65
N PHE A 20 17.77 8.79 -5.54
CA PHE A 20 18.30 9.30 -4.28
C PHE A 20 19.78 8.99 -4.04
N SER A 21 20.33 7.95 -4.68
CA SER A 21 21.78 7.70 -4.69
C SER A 21 22.52 8.81 -5.44
N ARG A 22 21.99 9.25 -6.60
CA ARG A 22 22.56 10.37 -7.36
C ARG A 22 22.54 11.69 -6.59
N ASN A 23 21.49 11.90 -5.78
CA ASN A 23 21.30 13.12 -4.99
C ASN A 23 21.96 13.07 -3.60
N LYS A 24 22.64 11.96 -3.23
CA LYS A 24 23.26 11.72 -1.90
C LYS A 24 22.31 11.92 -0.70
N ASP A 25 21.02 11.82 -0.92
CA ASP A 25 19.97 12.15 0.06
C ASP A 25 19.50 10.89 0.81
N LEU A 26 20.36 10.35 1.68
CA LEU A 26 20.11 9.07 2.40
C LEU A 26 18.81 9.07 3.20
N LYS A 27 18.42 10.21 3.79
CA LYS A 27 17.15 10.34 4.53
C LYS A 27 15.94 10.08 3.63
N LYS A 28 15.93 10.66 2.42
CA LYS A 28 14.83 10.49 1.47
C LYS A 28 14.83 9.10 0.86
N LEU A 29 16.01 8.50 0.67
CA LEU A 29 16.15 7.11 0.25
C LEU A 29 15.48 6.16 1.26
N LEU A 30 15.87 6.24 2.54
CA LEU A 30 15.30 5.41 3.60
C LEU A 30 13.80 5.61 3.75
N LEU A 31 13.34 6.87 3.72
CA LEU A 31 11.90 7.17 3.80
C LEU A 31 11.15 6.54 2.61
N SER A 32 11.67 6.69 1.39
CA SER A 32 11.04 6.10 0.20
C SER A 32 11.02 4.57 0.25
N LEU A 33 12.10 3.93 0.73
CA LEU A 33 12.16 2.48 0.89
C LEU A 33 11.17 1.98 1.95
N ALA A 34 11.09 2.66 3.09
CA ALA A 34 10.15 2.33 4.16
C ALA A 34 8.70 2.50 3.69
N THR A 35 8.38 3.61 3.01
CA THR A 35 7.06 3.84 2.43
C THR A 35 6.73 2.78 1.37
N PHE A 36 7.68 2.43 0.51
CA PHE A 36 7.47 1.40 -0.49
C PHE A 36 7.20 0.03 0.15
N GLY A 37 7.99 -0.36 1.15
CA GLY A 37 7.77 -1.58 1.92
C GLY A 37 6.41 -1.60 2.59
N LEU A 38 5.97 -0.47 3.16
CA LEU A 38 4.63 -0.30 3.72
C LEU A 38 3.54 -0.49 2.66
N VAL A 39 3.65 0.14 1.49
CA VAL A 39 2.66 0.01 0.41
C VAL A 39 2.56 -1.44 -0.07
N VAL A 40 3.69 -2.14 -0.20
CA VAL A 40 3.71 -3.58 -0.52
C VAL A 40 3.05 -4.41 0.57
N ALA A 41 3.36 -4.12 1.84
CA ALA A 41 2.73 -4.81 2.97
C ALA A 41 1.22 -4.59 2.98
N LEU A 42 0.74 -3.36 2.75
CA LEU A 42 -0.68 -3.05 2.64
C LEU A 42 -1.33 -3.79 1.47
N ALA A 43 -0.67 -3.86 0.31
CA ALA A 43 -1.18 -4.63 -0.84
C ALA A 43 -1.39 -6.12 -0.51
N ILE A 44 -0.51 -6.71 0.30
CA ILE A 44 -0.60 -8.10 0.74
C ILE A 44 -1.69 -8.25 1.82
N ILE A 45 -1.64 -7.43 2.87
CA ILE A 45 -2.58 -7.46 4.01
C ILE A 45 -4.01 -7.12 3.54
N GLY A 46 -4.16 -6.29 2.52
CA GLY A 46 -5.45 -5.95 1.91
C GLY A 46 -6.26 -7.17 1.45
N ASN A 47 -5.60 -8.31 1.21
CA ASN A 47 -6.25 -9.58 0.91
C ASN A 47 -7.21 -10.04 2.01
N LEU A 48 -7.02 -9.59 3.26
CA LEU A 48 -7.93 -9.85 4.38
C LEU A 48 -9.32 -9.24 4.14
N THR A 49 -9.41 -8.13 3.42
CA THR A 49 -10.67 -7.42 3.17
C THR A 49 -11.53 -8.07 2.08
N ARG A 50 -11.05 -9.15 1.45
CA ARG A 50 -11.76 -9.87 0.36
C ARG A 50 -13.20 -10.28 0.65
N PRO A 51 -13.59 -10.68 1.88
CA PRO A 51 -14.98 -11.04 2.17
C PRO A 51 -15.97 -9.89 1.90
N VAL A 52 -15.51 -8.63 1.99
CA VAL A 52 -16.32 -7.45 1.67
C VAL A 52 -15.79 -6.84 0.37
N ILE A 53 -16.32 -7.30 -0.77
CA ILE A 53 -15.82 -6.97 -2.12
C ILE A 53 -15.68 -5.46 -2.36
N ALA A 54 -16.62 -4.65 -1.88
CA ALA A 54 -16.60 -3.19 -2.03
C ALA A 54 -15.39 -2.58 -1.31
N ILE A 55 -15.06 -3.05 -0.10
CA ILE A 55 -13.89 -2.61 0.66
C ILE A 55 -12.61 -3.10 0.00
N TYR A 56 -12.59 -4.34 -0.48
CA TYR A 56 -11.43 -4.87 -1.20
C TYR A 56 -11.09 -4.05 -2.45
N ILE A 57 -12.09 -3.71 -3.27
CA ILE A 57 -11.87 -2.87 -4.46
C ILE A 57 -11.38 -1.48 -4.05
N ALA A 58 -12.02 -0.86 -3.05
CA ALA A 58 -11.58 0.44 -2.53
C ALA A 58 -10.13 0.38 -2.02
N HIS A 59 -9.76 -0.67 -1.28
CA HIS A 59 -8.42 -0.90 -0.79
C HIS A 59 -7.40 -0.97 -1.95
N MET A 60 -7.69 -1.76 -2.98
CA MET A 60 -6.79 -1.92 -4.13
C MET A 60 -6.60 -0.60 -4.89
N ILE A 61 -7.66 0.21 -5.06
CA ILE A 61 -7.58 1.55 -5.66
C ILE A 61 -6.69 2.46 -4.81
N LEU A 62 -6.88 2.47 -3.50
CA LEU A 62 -6.08 3.28 -2.59
C LEU A 62 -4.61 2.82 -2.56
N VAL A 63 -4.33 1.53 -2.66
CA VAL A 63 -2.95 1.01 -2.76
C VAL A 63 -2.28 1.51 -4.03
N LEU A 64 -2.97 1.48 -5.18
CA LEU A 64 -2.47 2.07 -6.43
C LEU A 64 -2.25 3.59 -6.26
N GLY A 65 -3.17 4.28 -5.59
CA GLY A 65 -3.04 5.70 -5.24
C GLY A 65 -1.84 5.99 -4.34
N ALA A 66 -1.59 5.15 -3.32
CA ALA A 66 -0.46 5.25 -2.41
C ALA A 66 0.87 5.02 -3.13
N TRP A 67 0.92 4.04 -4.04
CA TRP A 67 2.08 3.82 -4.92
C TRP A 67 2.33 5.02 -5.84
N GLY A 68 1.28 5.59 -6.45
CA GLY A 68 1.37 6.84 -7.21
C GLY A 68 1.85 8.02 -6.36
N GLY A 69 1.37 8.13 -5.12
CA GLY A 69 1.79 9.14 -4.14
C GLY A 69 3.28 9.02 -3.78
N LEU A 70 3.79 7.80 -3.64
CA LEU A 70 5.23 7.55 -3.50
C LEU A 70 6.00 8.06 -4.72
N MET A 71 5.53 7.79 -5.95
CA MET A 71 6.19 8.31 -7.16
C MET A 71 6.20 9.85 -7.19
N VAL A 72 5.11 10.49 -6.79
CA VAL A 72 5.05 11.95 -6.66
C VAL A 72 6.09 12.46 -5.66
N TYR A 73 6.28 11.77 -4.54
CA TYR A 73 7.33 12.10 -3.58
C TYR A 73 8.73 11.94 -4.18
N VAL A 74 8.99 10.84 -4.88
CA VAL A 74 10.29 10.56 -5.52
C VAL A 74 10.67 11.64 -6.54
N PHE A 75 9.72 12.06 -7.39
CA PHE A 75 10.00 13.00 -8.48
C PHE A 75 9.84 14.48 -8.08
N LYS A 76 8.87 14.82 -7.22
CA LYS A 76 8.53 16.21 -6.85
C LYS A 76 8.93 16.59 -5.42
N GLY A 77 9.43 15.65 -4.62
CA GLY A 77 9.82 15.88 -3.23
C GLY A 77 8.66 16.13 -2.26
N LYS A 78 7.40 16.10 -2.72
CA LYS A 78 6.21 16.35 -1.90
C LYS A 78 5.65 15.05 -1.35
N TYR A 79 5.74 14.86 -0.04
CA TYR A 79 5.22 13.69 0.65
C TYR A 79 3.74 13.94 1.01
N TYR A 80 2.81 13.20 0.40
CA TYR A 80 1.37 13.30 0.70
C TYR A 80 0.91 12.13 1.57
N TRP A 81 0.96 12.34 2.88
CA TRP A 81 0.86 11.27 3.87
C TRP A 81 -0.57 10.71 3.88
N TRP A 82 -1.56 11.59 3.76
CA TRP A 82 -2.97 11.24 3.62
C TRP A 82 -3.23 10.25 2.48
N LEU A 83 -2.56 10.43 1.33
CA LEU A 83 -2.71 9.52 0.19
C LEU A 83 -2.00 8.18 0.45
N ILE A 84 -0.78 8.22 0.99
CA ILE A 84 0.05 7.04 1.25
C ILE A 84 -0.57 6.11 2.31
N PHE A 85 -1.11 6.69 3.38
CA PHE A 85 -1.71 5.93 4.49
C PHE A 85 -3.22 5.68 4.32
N SER A 86 -3.85 6.22 3.27
CA SER A 86 -5.27 5.98 2.99
C SER A 86 -5.69 4.50 2.94
N PRO A 87 -4.89 3.53 2.44
CA PRO A 87 -5.31 2.13 2.44
C PRO A 87 -5.48 1.55 3.84
N VAL A 88 -4.79 2.10 4.85
CA VAL A 88 -4.93 1.67 6.25
C VAL A 88 -6.37 1.87 6.73
N VAL A 89 -7.04 2.94 6.28
CA VAL A 89 -8.42 3.26 6.64
C VAL A 89 -9.36 2.12 6.23
N THR A 90 -9.17 1.55 5.05
CA THR A 90 -10.02 0.43 4.59
C THR A 90 -9.82 -0.85 5.37
N ILE A 91 -8.62 -1.11 5.90
CA ILE A 91 -8.37 -2.23 6.82
C ILE A 91 -9.10 -1.97 8.14
N GLY A 92 -8.99 -0.76 8.70
CA GLY A 92 -9.71 -0.38 9.91
C GLY A 92 -11.23 -0.50 9.75
N LEU A 93 -11.78 -0.03 8.63
CA LEU A 93 -13.20 -0.18 8.29
C LEU A 93 -13.62 -1.65 8.20
N PHE A 94 -12.81 -2.49 7.56
CA PHE A 94 -13.09 -3.91 7.49
C PHE A 94 -13.14 -4.56 8.88
N LEU A 95 -12.15 -4.29 9.73
CA LEU A 95 -12.12 -4.82 11.09
C LEU A 95 -13.29 -4.31 11.96
N LEU A 96 -13.68 -3.05 11.78
CA LEU A 96 -14.86 -2.50 12.46
C LEU A 96 -16.15 -3.19 12.01
N LEU A 97 -16.31 -3.44 10.70
CA LEU A 97 -17.46 -4.17 10.21
C LEU A 97 -17.47 -5.61 10.72
N GLU A 98 -16.34 -6.31 10.66
CA GLU A 98 -16.20 -7.67 11.17
C GLU A 98 -16.55 -7.75 12.66
N LEU A 99 -16.15 -6.76 13.46
CA LEU A 99 -16.50 -6.64 14.87
C LEU A 99 -18.01 -6.42 15.08
N LEU A 100 -18.64 -5.59 14.26
CA LEU A 100 -20.05 -5.21 14.41
C LEU A 100 -21.02 -6.28 13.87
N THR A 101 -20.67 -6.93 12.76
CA THR A 101 -21.51 -7.96 12.13
C THR A 101 -21.27 -9.35 12.70
N GLY A 102 -20.25 -9.51 13.55
CA GLY A 102 -19.85 -10.78 14.14
C GLY A 102 -19.18 -11.69 13.11
N SER A 103 -18.26 -12.54 13.59
CA SER A 103 -17.72 -13.62 12.77
C SER A 103 -18.84 -14.60 12.45
N GLY A 104 -19.36 -14.58 11.22
CA GLY A 104 -20.20 -15.66 10.67
C GLY A 104 -19.46 -17.00 10.52
N HIS A 105 -18.48 -17.29 11.38
CA HIS A 105 -17.70 -18.52 11.46
C HIS A 105 -17.95 -19.29 12.79
N GLY A 106 -19.07 -19.05 13.45
CA GLY A 106 -19.54 -19.88 14.54
C GLY A 106 -21.05 -20.01 14.47
N LEU A 107 -21.52 -21.26 14.44
CA LEU A 107 -22.92 -21.70 14.59
C LEU A 107 -23.76 -21.85 13.32
N ILE A 108 -23.36 -22.70 12.37
CA ILE A 108 -24.20 -23.77 11.78
C ILE A 108 -23.24 -24.89 11.29
N ASP A 109 -23.33 -26.05 11.96
CA ASP A 109 -22.94 -27.43 11.61
C ASP A 109 -21.55 -27.77 11.00
#